data_AF-A0A5A5RSJ2-F1
#
_entry.id   AF-A0A5A5RSJ2-F1
#
_cell.length_a   1.000
_cell.length_b   1.000
_cell.length_c   1.000
_cell.angle_alpha   90.00
_cell.angle_beta   90.00
_cell.angle_gamma   90.00
#
_symmetry.space_group_name_H-M   'P 1'
#
loop_
_entity.id
_entity.type
_entity.pdbx_description
1 polymer ?
#
loop_
_entity_poly.entity_id
_entity_poly.type
_entity_poly.pdbx_seq_one_letter_code
_entity_poly.pdbx_strand_id
1 'polypeptide(L)'
;MSQVSIQSDLVEDKIQSRLVIRIASIIDDFIKNESLLEDLNRDEMVKYFVNLLTEKFSSSELETMPDESLGRKIRRVLGVQAMAGLLKDLTPEQMAEFEAVMASFR
;
A
#
# COMPACT_ATOMS: atom_id res chain seq x y z
N MET A 1 9.42 6.43 36.24
CA MET A 1 8.84 6.00 34.94
C MET A 1 7.45 5.46 35.23
N SER A 2 6.41 6.11 34.69
CA SER A 2 5.00 5.82 35.02
C SER A 2 4.45 4.66 34.21
N GLN A 3 3.58 3.85 34.80
CA GLN A 3 2.91 2.70 34.17
C GLN A 3 2.09 3.07 32.91
N VAL A 4 1.72 4.36 32.77
CA VAL A 4 1.00 4.90 31.61
C VAL A 4 1.85 4.86 30.32
N SER A 5 3.16 5.13 30.40
CA SER A 5 4.04 5.09 29.22
C SER A 5 4.20 3.67 28.68
N ILE A 6 4.32 2.68 29.58
CA ILE A 6 4.48 1.26 29.20
C ILE A 6 3.23 0.73 28.48
N GLN A 7 2.03 1.15 28.89
CA GLN A 7 0.79 0.72 28.22
C GLN A 7 0.61 1.38 26.86
N SER A 8 1.05 2.63 26.68
CA SER A 8 1.00 3.33 25.39
C SER A 8 1.88 2.62 24.35
N ASP A 9 3.12 2.33 24.71
CA ASP A 9 4.10 1.71 23.82
C ASP A 9 3.65 0.30 23.37
N LEU A 10 3.09 -0.49 24.30
CA LEU A 10 2.55 -1.83 24.00
C LEU A 10 1.32 -1.81 23.08
N VAL A 11 0.50 -0.76 23.16
CA VAL A 11 -0.68 -0.59 22.29
C VAL A 11 -0.25 -0.19 20.89
N GLU A 12 0.73 0.71 20.76
CA GLU A 12 1.30 1.11 19.48
C GLU A 12 1.97 -0.08 18.76
N ASP A 13 2.79 -0.87 19.46
CA ASP A 13 3.43 -2.08 18.91
C ASP A 13 2.41 -3.11 18.38
N LYS A 14 1.28 -3.26 19.09
CA LYS A 14 0.20 -4.17 18.69
C LYS A 14 -0.57 -3.66 17.48
N ILE A 15 -0.80 -2.34 17.39
CA ILE A 15 -1.44 -1.71 16.23
C ILE A 15 -0.55 -1.86 15.00
N GLN A 16 0.75 -1.60 15.14
CA GLN A 16 1.74 -1.77 14.07
C GLN A 16 1.77 -3.22 13.57
N SER A 17 1.80 -4.19 14.49
CA SER A 17 1.79 -5.62 14.14
C SER A 17 0.53 -6.02 13.35
N ARG A 18 -0.64 -5.52 13.75
CA ARG A 18 -1.91 -5.78 13.04
C ARG A 18 -1.94 -5.12 11.66
N LEU A 19 -1.43 -3.90 11.55
CA LEU A 19 -1.37 -3.17 10.29
C LEU A 19 -0.47 -3.90 9.28
N VAL A 20 0.71 -4.37 9.72
CA VAL A 20 1.63 -5.17 8.90
C VAL A 20 0.92 -6.41 8.36
N ILE A 21 0.22 -7.17 9.19
CA ILE A 21 -0.50 -8.38 8.77
C ILE A 21 -1.58 -8.05 7.72
N ARG A 22 -2.36 -6.99 7.94
CA ARG A 22 -3.43 -6.57 7.01
C ARG A 22 -2.88 -6.15 5.66
N ILE A 23 -1.84 -5.30 5.64
CA ILE A 23 -1.17 -4.86 4.42
C ILE A 23 -0.56 -6.04 3.67
N ALA A 24 0.08 -6.95 4.40
CA ALA A 24 0.71 -8.11 3.82
C ALA A 24 -0.30 -9.06 3.15
N SER A 25 -1.47 -9.27 3.77
CA SER A 25 -2.55 -10.04 3.15
C SER A 25 -3.06 -9.40 1.86
N ILE A 26 -3.24 -8.07 1.84
CA ILE A 26 -3.69 -7.34 0.65
C ILE A 26 -2.66 -7.45 -0.48
N ILE A 27 -1.37 -7.32 -0.15
CA ILE A 27 -0.28 -7.43 -1.12
C ILE A 27 -0.20 -8.86 -1.66
N ASP A 28 -0.34 -9.88 -0.81
CA ASP A 28 -0.40 -11.28 -1.25
C ASP A 28 -1.55 -11.52 -2.23
N ASP A 29 -2.73 -10.96 -1.96
CA ASP A 29 -3.88 -11.06 -2.85
C ASP A 29 -3.62 -10.35 -4.18
N PHE A 30 -2.90 -9.22 -4.19
CA PHE A 30 -2.56 -8.56 -5.44
C PHE A 30 -1.49 -9.32 -6.24
N ILE A 31 -0.42 -9.80 -5.61
CA ILE A 31 0.61 -10.60 -6.30
C ILE A 31 0.01 -11.88 -6.91
N LYS A 32 -0.88 -12.57 -6.17
CA LYS A 32 -1.53 -13.80 -6.67
C LYS A 32 -2.46 -13.57 -7.86
N ASN A 33 -3.07 -12.39 -7.96
CA ASN A 33 -4.13 -12.11 -8.93
C ASN A 33 -3.68 -11.19 -10.08
N GLU A 34 -2.52 -10.55 -9.96
CA GLU A 34 -2.01 -9.57 -10.93
C GLU A 34 -0.58 -9.95 -11.35
N SER A 35 -0.45 -10.59 -12.52
CA SER A 35 0.84 -11.10 -13.04
C SER A 35 1.94 -10.03 -13.17
N LEU A 36 1.54 -8.77 -13.34
CA LEU A 36 2.45 -7.62 -13.39
C LEU A 36 3.18 -7.34 -12.07
N LEU A 37 2.72 -7.93 -10.96
CA LEU A 37 3.30 -7.73 -9.63
C LEU A 37 4.11 -8.93 -9.15
N GLU A 38 4.20 -10.02 -9.94
CA GLU A 38 4.87 -11.27 -9.55
C GLU A 38 6.37 -11.08 -9.25
N ASP A 39 7.03 -10.16 -9.95
CA ASP A 39 8.47 -9.88 -9.78
C ASP A 39 8.77 -8.87 -8.65
N LEU A 40 7.73 -8.28 -8.03
CA LEU A 40 7.93 -7.31 -6.96
C LEU A 40 8.25 -8.01 -5.64
N ASN A 41 9.25 -7.52 -4.92
CA ASN A 41 9.59 -8.05 -3.60
C ASN A 41 8.46 -7.71 -2.61
N ARG A 42 7.69 -8.73 -2.24
CA ARG A 42 6.58 -8.67 -1.29
C ARG A 42 6.93 -7.94 0.00
N ASP A 43 8.05 -8.30 0.64
CA ASP A 43 8.41 -7.77 1.95
C ASP A 43 8.84 -6.30 1.86
N GLU A 44 9.49 -5.91 0.77
CA GLU A 44 9.79 -4.51 0.48
C GLU A 44 8.51 -3.69 0.25
N MET A 45 7.52 -4.24 -0.47
CA MET A 45 6.22 -3.58 -0.64
C MET A 45 5.49 -3.41 0.68
N VAL A 46 5.43 -4.47 1.51
CA VAL A 46 4.82 -4.39 2.84
C VAL A 46 5.46 -3.29 3.67
N LYS A 47 6.79 -3.26 3.73
CA LYS A 47 7.54 -2.25 4.47
C LYS A 47 7.27 -0.83 3.93
N TYR A 48 7.29 -0.66 2.62
CA TYR A 48 7.00 0.62 1.97
C TYR A 48 5.60 1.12 2.33
N PHE A 49 4.58 0.26 2.25
CA PHE A 49 3.21 0.64 2.54
C PHE A 49 2.96 0.91 4.01
N VAL A 50 3.56 0.14 4.93
CA VAL A 50 3.49 0.42 6.37
C VAL A 50 4.05 1.82 6.65
N ASN A 51 5.23 2.14 6.12
CA ASN A 51 5.84 3.46 6.30
C ASN A 51 4.98 4.57 5.68
N LEU A 52 4.57 4.42 4.42
CA LEU A 52 3.77 5.41 3.73
C LEU A 52 2.43 5.68 4.45
N LEU A 53 1.77 4.64 4.95
CA LEU A 53 0.47 4.78 5.61
C LEU A 53 0.60 5.39 7.01
N THR A 54 1.62 5.01 7.77
CA THR A 54 1.88 5.59 9.11
C THR A 54 2.35 7.05 9.03
N GLU A 55 2.93 7.49 7.92
CA GLU A 55 3.23 8.91 7.67
C GLU A 55 2.00 9.74 7.31
N LYS A 56 0.95 9.11 6.75
CA LYS A 56 -0.22 9.81 6.19
C LYS A 56 -1.47 9.74 7.05
N PHE A 57 -1.56 8.75 7.95
CA PHE A 57 -2.72 8.49 8.78
C PHE A 57 -2.28 8.21 10.21
N SER A 58 -3.12 8.63 11.17
CA SER A 58 -2.92 8.25 12.56
C SER A 58 -3.20 6.76 12.80
N SER A 59 -2.66 6.21 13.88
CA SER A 59 -2.90 4.82 14.30
C SER A 59 -4.40 4.48 14.42
N SER A 60 -5.22 5.42 14.91
CA SER A 60 -6.67 5.23 15.06
C SER A 60 -7.41 5.20 13.71
N GLU A 61 -7.01 6.05 12.77
CA GLU A 61 -7.56 6.04 11.42
C GLU A 61 -7.22 4.74 10.69
N LEU A 62 -6.01 4.23 10.85
CA LEU A 62 -5.58 2.96 10.25
C LEU A 62 -6.29 1.75 10.86
N GLU A 63 -6.53 1.77 12.17
CA GLU A 63 -7.26 0.70 12.86
C GLU A 63 -8.73 0.65 12.42
N THR A 64 -9.37 1.80 12.23
CA THR A 64 -10.79 1.89 11.85
C THR A 64 -11.04 1.82 10.33
N MET A 65 -10.00 2.00 9.50
CA MET A 65 -10.12 1.91 8.05
C MET A 65 -10.51 0.49 7.63
N PRO A 66 -11.57 0.30 6.82
CA PRO A 66 -11.93 -1.02 6.30
C PRO A 66 -10.87 -1.59 5.34
N ASP A 67 -10.68 -2.91 5.34
CA ASP A 67 -9.72 -3.59 4.45
C ASP A 67 -9.95 -3.30 2.97
N GLU A 68 -11.21 -3.18 2.54
CA GLU A 68 -11.55 -2.81 1.15
C GLU A 68 -11.04 -1.40 0.79
N SER A 69 -11.13 -0.46 1.73
CA SER A 69 -10.63 0.91 1.53
C SER A 69 -9.11 0.97 1.57
N LEU A 70 -8.50 0.20 2.46
CA LEU A 70 -7.05 0.04 2.54
C LEU A 70 -6.50 -0.59 1.25
N GLY A 71 -7.15 -1.66 0.77
CA GLY A 71 -6.85 -2.35 -0.48
C GLY A 71 -6.94 -1.44 -1.69
N ARG A 72 -8.01 -0.63 -1.80
CA ARG A 72 -8.12 0.38 -2.86
C ARG A 72 -6.96 1.38 -2.87
N LYS A 73 -6.53 1.85 -1.69
CA LYS A 73 -5.40 2.79 -1.58
C LYS A 73 -4.10 2.14 -2.01
N ILE A 74 -3.82 0.92 -1.52
CA ILE A 74 -2.63 0.14 -1.88
C ILE A 74 -2.61 -0.16 -3.39
N ARG A 75 -3.72 -0.66 -3.95
CA ARG A 75 -3.86 -0.91 -5.39
C ARG A 75 -3.61 0.33 -6.23
N ARG A 76 -4.07 1.51 -5.79
CA ARG A 76 -3.87 2.76 -6.54
C ARG A 76 -2.41 3.17 -6.58
N VAL A 77 -1.68 3.00 -5.47
CA VAL A 77 -0.23 3.28 -5.41
C VAL A 77 0.56 2.24 -6.21
N LEU A 78 0.19 0.96 -6.11
CA LEU A 78 0.78 -0.11 -6.92
C LEU A 78 0.52 0.11 -8.41
N GLY A 79 -0.69 0.53 -8.81
CA GLY A 79 -0.98 0.90 -10.19
C GLY A 79 -0.06 2.01 -10.69
N VAL A 80 0.18 3.06 -9.89
CA VAL A 80 1.14 4.13 -10.23
C VAL A 80 2.58 3.61 -10.30
N GLN A 81 3.01 2.75 -9.36
CA GLN A 81 4.37 2.21 -9.33
C GLN A 81 4.64 1.16 -10.41
N ALA A 82 3.69 0.27 -10.67
CA ALA A 82 3.72 -0.69 -11.77
C ALA A 82 3.72 0.04 -13.10
N MET A 83 2.95 1.11 -13.25
CA MET A 83 3.03 1.98 -14.42
C MET A 83 4.36 2.74 -14.49
N ALA A 84 4.97 3.16 -13.38
CA ALA A 84 6.31 3.78 -13.37
C ALA A 84 7.46 2.79 -13.65
N GLY A 85 7.30 1.52 -13.27
CA GLY A 85 8.19 0.43 -13.64
C GLY A 85 8.05 0.07 -15.11
N LEU A 86 6.80 -0.03 -15.59
CA LEU A 86 6.47 -0.22 -17.00
C LEU A 86 6.85 0.98 -17.86
N LEU A 87 6.84 2.23 -17.37
CA LEU A 87 7.18 3.44 -18.15
C LEU A 87 8.57 3.39 -18.79
N LYS A 88 9.45 2.48 -18.34
CA LYS A 88 10.75 2.20 -18.98
C LYS A 88 10.65 1.30 -20.21
N ASP A 89 9.58 0.51 -20.32
CA ASP A 89 9.33 -0.52 -21.34
C ASP A 89 7.94 -0.41 -22.03
N LEU A 90 7.16 0.64 -21.78
CA LEU A 90 5.83 0.83 -22.36
C LEU A 90 5.93 1.04 -23.87
N THR A 91 5.08 0.32 -24.62
CA THR A 91 4.88 0.63 -26.03
C THR A 91 4.10 1.95 -26.19
N PRO A 92 4.20 2.62 -27.35
CA PRO A 92 3.49 3.87 -27.60
C PRO A 92 1.97 3.81 -27.37
N GLU A 93 1.32 2.68 -27.63
CA GLU A 93 -0.12 2.51 -27.38
C GLU A 93 -0.48 2.51 -25.89
N GLN A 94 0.34 1.86 -25.05
CA GLN A 94 0.07 1.79 -23.62
C GLN A 94 0.33 3.13 -22.91
N MET A 95 1.31 3.91 -23.40
CA MET A 95 1.51 5.29 -22.94
C MET A 95 0.30 6.17 -23.28
N ALA A 96 -0.33 5.98 -24.44
CA ALA A 96 -1.51 6.75 -24.82
C ALA A 96 -2.74 6.43 -23.95
N GLU A 97 -2.95 5.16 -23.57
CA GLU A 97 -4.00 4.80 -22.61
C GLU A 97 -3.75 5.40 -21.22
N PHE A 98 -2.49 5.41 -20.77
CA PHE A 98 -2.09 6.08 -19.53
C PHE A 98 -2.40 7.58 -19.56
N GLU A 99 -1.97 8.28 -20.61
CA GLU A 99 -2.25 9.71 -20.79
C GLU A 99 -3.75 10.00 -20.86
N ALA A 100 -4.53 9.15 -21.52
CA ALA A 100 -5.99 9.27 -21.59
C ALA A 100 -6.65 9.11 -20.21
N VAL A 101 -6.22 8.14 -19.41
CA VAL A 101 -6.69 7.96 -18.03
C VAL A 101 -6.27 9.16 -17.17
N MET A 102 -5.03 9.65 -17.29
CA MET A 102 -4.54 10.84 -16.59
C MET A 102 -5.31 12.12 -16.97
N ALA A 103 -5.66 12.29 -18.24
CA ALA A 103 -6.46 13.41 -18.73
C ALA A 103 -7.91 13.36 -18.22
N SER A 104 -8.45 12.17 -17.96
CA SER A 104 -9.81 12.00 -17.42
C SER A 104 -9.97 12.42 -15.95
N PHE A 105 -8.87 12.73 -15.26
CA PHE A 105 -8.90 13.26 -13.89
C PHE A 105 -9.08 14.79 -13.82
N ARG A 106 -9.21 15.51 -14.95
CA ARG A 106 -9.41 16.97 -14.98
C ARG A 106 -10.88 17.39 -14.99
#